data_AF-A0A6B1HX64-F1
#
_entry.id   AF-A0A6B1HX64-F1
#
_cell.length_a   1.000
_cell.length_b   1.000
_cell.length_c   1.000
_cell.angle_alpha   90.00
_cell.angle_beta   90.00
_cell.angle_gamma   90.00
#
_symmetry.space_group_name_H-M   'P 1'
#
loop_
_entity.id
_entity.type
_entity.pdbx_description
1 polymer ?
#
loop_
_entity_poly.entity_id
_entity_poly.type
_entity_poly.pdbx_seq_one_letter_code
_entity_poly.pdbx_strand_id
1 'polypeptide(L)'
;MLDKLNEYEQRYEELSELMADQATSQNPAQYQKLAREMGDLQEVVALAGQYRAALEQLAEAEEIIADGSDAELVELAAAERDQL
;
A
#
# COMPACT_ATOMS: atom_id res chain seq x y z
N MET A 1 4.19 13.04 -2.55
CA MET A 1 4.45 12.13 -1.39
C MET A 1 4.05 10.71 -1.76
N LEU A 2 2.84 10.51 -2.28
CA LEU A 2 2.41 9.26 -2.93
C LEU A 2 3.37 8.82 -4.04
N ASP A 3 3.94 9.76 -4.81
CA ASP A 3 4.91 9.42 -5.87
C ASP A 3 6.16 8.69 -5.33
N LYS A 4 6.64 9.07 -4.14
CA LYS A 4 7.77 8.37 -3.50
C LYS A 4 7.36 6.99 -2.99
N LEU A 5 6.14 6.84 -2.48
CA LEU A 5 5.63 5.54 -2.06
C LEU A 5 5.46 4.62 -3.28
N ASN A 6 4.99 5.15 -4.42
CA ASN A 6 4.97 4.44 -5.70
C ASN A 6 6.37 3.98 -6.13
N GLU A 7 7.40 4.82 -6.01
CA GLU A 7 8.78 4.43 -6.33
C GLU A 7 9.26 3.26 -5.44
N TYR A 8 8.94 3.29 -4.14
CA TYR A 8 9.31 2.19 -3.23
C TYR A 8 8.54 0.91 -3.51
N GLU A 9 7.25 0.99 -3.80
CA GLU A 9 6.42 -0.16 -4.19
C GLU A 9 6.89 -0.78 -5.51
N GLN A 10 7.15 0.05 -6.53
CA GLN A 10 7.67 -0.41 -7.82
C GLN A 10 9.02 -1.11 -7.62
N ARG A 11 9.91 -0.55 -6.79
CA ARG A 11 11.19 -1.17 -6.47
C ARG A 11 10.99 -2.52 -5.75
N TYR A 12 10.05 -2.60 -4.82
CA TYR A 12 9.75 -3.84 -4.12
C TYR A 12 9.21 -4.93 -5.05
N GLU A 13 8.36 -4.56 -6.01
CA GLU A 13 7.85 -5.46 -7.05
C GLU A 13 8.98 -5.96 -7.96
N GLU A 14 9.85 -5.06 -8.43
CA GLU A 14 11.06 -5.41 -9.19
C GLU A 14 11.97 -6.39 -8.44
N LEU A 15 12.19 -6.16 -7.13
CA LEU A 15 12.99 -7.07 -6.30
C LEU A 15 12.34 -8.45 -6.18
N SER A 16 11.01 -8.50 -6.06
CA SER A 16 10.25 -9.76 -6.03
C SER A 16 10.43 -10.56 -7.32
N GLU A 17 10.33 -9.91 -8.47
CA GLU A 17 10.56 -10.53 -9.78
C GLU A 17 12.00 -11.02 -9.93
N LEU A 18 12.98 -10.21 -9.54
CA LEU A 18 14.40 -10.57 -9.59
C LEU A 18 14.73 -11.75 -8.67
N MET A 19 14.07 -11.87 -7.52
CA MET A 19 14.23 -12.99 -6.61
C MET A 19 13.57 -14.28 -7.12
N ALA A 20 12.50 -14.17 -7.93
CA ALA A 20 11.86 -15.29 -8.59
C ALA A 20 12.68 -15.85 -9.78
N ASP A 21 13.66 -15.10 -10.29
CA ASP A 21 14.55 -15.54 -11.37
C ASP A 21 15.45 -16.72 -10.94
N GLN A 22 15.54 -17.73 -11.81
CA GLN A 22 16.39 -18.90 -11.65
C GLN A 22 17.89 -18.54 -11.60
N ALA A 23 18.31 -17.45 -12.27
CA ALA A 23 19.69 -16.97 -12.22
C ALA A 23 20.06 -16.44 -10.82
N THR A 24 19.14 -15.72 -10.18
CA THR A 24 19.29 -15.22 -8.80
C THR A 24 19.29 -16.37 -7.80
N SER A 25 18.39 -17.34 -7.97
CA SER A 25 18.30 -18.52 -7.09
C SER A 25 19.57 -19.38 -7.09
N GLN A 26 20.31 -19.38 -8.20
CA GLN A 26 21.59 -20.09 -8.33
C GLN A 26 22.79 -19.28 -7.80
N ASN A 27 22.58 -18.03 -7.37
CA ASN A 27 23.61 -17.15 -6.83
C ASN A 27 23.25 -16.68 -5.41
N PRO A 28 23.68 -17.43 -4.37
CA PRO A 28 23.35 -17.14 -2.97
C PRO A 28 23.72 -15.73 -2.50
N ALA A 29 24.83 -15.16 -3.01
CA ALA A 29 25.27 -13.81 -2.65
C ALA A 29 24.32 -12.73 -3.21
N GLN A 30 23.85 -12.93 -4.45
CA GLN A 30 22.88 -12.04 -5.07
C GLN A 30 21.52 -12.15 -4.39
N TYR A 31 21.07 -13.38 -4.11
CA TYR A 31 19.83 -13.62 -3.36
C TYR A 31 19.84 -12.93 -1.99
N GLN A 32 20.93 -13.06 -1.22
CA GLN A 32 21.05 -12.44 0.10
C GLN A 32 21.01 -10.90 0.02
N LYS A 33 21.61 -10.30 -1.02
CA LYS A 33 21.57 -8.86 -1.24
C LYS A 33 20.15 -8.37 -1.52
N LEU A 34 19.45 -9.04 -2.45
CA LEU A 34 18.07 -8.70 -2.82
C LEU A 34 17.10 -8.92 -1.66
N ALA A 35 17.26 -10.02 -0.91
CA ALA A 35 16.44 -10.30 0.27
C ALA A 35 16.58 -9.23 1.36
N ARG A 36 17.79 -8.68 1.57
CA ARG A 36 18.00 -7.58 2.52
C ARG A 36 17.30 -6.31 2.04
N GLU A 37 17.49 -5.93 0.78
CA GLU A 37 16.85 -4.76 0.19
C GLU A 37 15.32 -4.86 0.22
N MET A 38 14.77 -6.05 -0.06
CA MET A 38 13.33 -6.30 0.00
C MET A 38 12.82 -6.21 1.44
N GLY A 39 13.56 -6.74 2.42
CA GLY A 39 13.23 -6.60 3.84
C GLY A 39 13.22 -5.15 4.33
N ASP A 40 14.16 -4.34 3.86
CA ASP A 40 14.23 -2.90 4.19
C ASP A 40 13.03 -2.12 3.60
N LEU A 41 12.48 -2.56 2.46
CA LEU A 41 11.33 -1.94 1.80
C LEU A 41 9.97 -2.50 2.26
N GLN A 42 9.93 -3.71 2.83
CA GLN A 42 8.70 -4.41 3.18
C GLN A 42 7.80 -3.58 4.10
N GLU A 43 8.36 -2.97 5.14
CA GLU A 43 7.58 -2.14 6.09
C GLU A 43 7.03 -0.87 5.42
N VAL A 44 7.83 -0.23 4.58
CA VAL A 44 7.44 0.99 3.84
C VAL A 44 6.28 0.69 2.89
N VAL A 45 6.37 -0.41 2.14
CA VAL A 45 5.33 -0.86 1.20
C VAL A 45 4.06 -1.28 1.92
N ALA A 46 4.18 -1.98 3.05
CA ALA A 46 3.02 -2.37 3.85
C ALA A 46 2.27 -1.13 4.39
N LEU A 47 3.00 -0.15 4.93
CA LEU A 47 2.42 1.11 5.39
C LEU A 47 1.84 1.94 4.24
N ALA A 48 2.49 1.94 3.08
CA ALA A 48 1.98 2.61 1.89
C ALA A 48 0.63 2.04 1.44
N GLY A 49 0.50 0.72 1.43
CA GLY A 49 -0.77 0.04 1.13
C GLY A 49 -1.88 0.39 2.12
N GLN A 50 -1.57 0.40 3.43
CA GLN A 50 -2.52 0.82 4.46
C GLN A 50 -2.95 2.27 4.29
N TYR A 51 -2.01 3.16 3.96
CA TYR A 51 -2.28 4.57 3.72
C TYR A 51 -3.21 4.78 2.52
N ARG A 52 -3.01 4.06 1.41
CA ARG A 52 -3.91 4.12 0.24
C ARG A 52 -5.30 3.63 0.58
N ALA A 53 -5.41 2.50 1.29
CA ALA A 53 -6.70 1.96 1.70
C ALA A 53 -7.46 2.94 2.59
N ALA A 54 -6.78 3.62 3.52
CA ALA A 54 -7.39 4.67 4.34
C ALA A 54 -7.84 5.88 3.50
N LEU A 55 -7.08 6.27 2.47
CA LEU A 55 -7.49 7.33 1.54
C LEU A 55 -8.71 6.96 0.70
N GLU A 56 -8.80 5.71 0.23
CA GLU A 56 -9.98 5.22 -0.49
C GLU A 56 -11.21 5.20 0.42
N GLN A 57 -11.08 4.65 1.63
CA GLN A 57 -12.16 4.63 2.62
C GLN A 57 -12.64 6.04 2.97
N LEU A 58 -11.70 6.99 3.13
CA LEU A 58 -12.00 8.39 3.35
C LEU A 58 -12.81 8.98 2.18
N ALA A 59 -12.36 8.73 0.95
CA ALA A 59 -13.04 9.24 -0.24
C ALA A 59 -14.44 8.66 -0.41
N GLU A 60 -14.62 7.36 -0.16
CA GLU A 60 -15.94 6.70 -0.18
C GLU A 60 -16.88 7.28 0.89
N ALA A 61 -16.39 7.45 2.12
CA ALA A 61 -17.16 8.06 3.19
C ALA A 61 -17.56 9.51 2.85
N GLU A 62 -16.65 10.30 2.28
CA GLU A 62 -16.94 11.66 1.81
C GLU A 62 -17.98 11.68 0.68
N GLU A 63 -17.96 10.72 -0.24
CA GLU A 63 -18.96 10.60 -1.32
C GLU A 63 -20.35 10.30 -0.76
N ILE A 64 -20.46 9.37 0.21
CA ILE A 64 -21.74 9.05 0.89
C ILE A 64 -22.29 10.28 1.63
N ILE A 65 -21.42 10.99 2.37
CA ILE A 65 -21.80 12.21 3.08
C ILE A 65 -22.25 13.31 2.10
N ALA A 66 -21.59 13.43 0.95
CA ALA A 66 -21.91 14.43 -0.06
C ALA A 66 -23.20 14.12 -0.82
N ASP A 67 -23.49 12.85 -1.12
CA ASP A 67 -24.74 12.41 -1.74
C ASP A 67 -25.94 12.70 -0.83
N GLY A 68 -25.80 12.42 0.48
CA GLY A 68 -26.75 12.89 1.50
C GLY A 68 -28.17 12.32 1.39
N SER A 69 -28.38 11.27 0.58
CA SER A 69 -29.71 10.74 0.26
C SER A 69 -30.35 9.94 1.39
N ASP A 70 -29.54 9.40 2.31
CA ASP A 70 -29.98 8.62 3.46
C ASP A 70 -29.23 9.09 4.73
N ALA A 71 -30.00 9.62 5.69
CA ALA A 71 -29.46 10.19 6.92
C ALA A 71 -28.75 9.17 7.83
N GLU A 72 -29.19 7.90 7.83
CA GLU A 72 -28.55 6.84 8.63
C GLU A 72 -27.20 6.46 8.02
N LEU A 73 -27.13 6.36 6.69
CA LEU A 73 -25.88 6.11 5.97
C LEU A 73 -24.88 7.27 6.11
N VAL A 74 -25.35 8.52 6.08
CA VAL A 74 -24.49 9.69 6.31
C VAL A 74 -23.90 9.71 7.71
N GLU A 75 -24.70 9.36 8.74
CA GLU A 75 -24.21 9.29 10.12
C GLU A 75 -23.14 8.21 10.28
N LEU A 76 -23.35 7.03 9.67
CA LEU A 76 -22.38 5.95 9.67
C LEU A 76 -21.07 6.35 8.97
N ALA A 77 -21.16 6.91 7.76
CA ALA A 77 -19.99 7.35 7.00
C ALA A 77 -19.20 8.47 7.73
N ALA A 78 -19.88 9.39 8.42
CA ALA A 78 -19.23 10.40 9.24
C ALA A 78 -18.47 9.80 10.42
N ALA A 79 -19.04 8.78 11.07
CA ALA A 79 -18.38 8.06 12.16
C ALA A 79 -17.15 7.26 11.68
N GLU A 80 -17.25 6.63 10.51
CA GLU A 80 -16.11 5.91 9.89
C GLU A 80 -14.98 6.86 9.52
N ARG A 81 -15.30 8.00 8.89
CA ARG A 81 -14.32 9.05 8.55
C ARG A 81 -13.53 9.54 9.78
N ASP A 82 -14.22 9.73 10.91
CA ASP A 82 -13.60 10.25 12.13
C ASP A 82 -12.70 9.22 12.84
N GLN A 83 -12.74 7.94 12.44
CA GLN A 83 -11.91 6.86 12.97
C GLN A 83 -10.65 6.56 12.14
N LEU A 84 -10.56 7.10 10.92
CA LEU A 84 -9.40 6.98 10.00
C LEU A 84 -8.30 7.98 10.33
#